data_AF-A0A1V5CEH5-F1
#
_entry.id   AF-A0A1V5CEH5-F1
#
_cell.length_a   1.000
_cell.length_b   1.000
_cell.length_c   1.000
_cell.angle_alpha   90.00
_cell.angle_beta   90.00
_cell.angle_gamma   90.00
#
_symmetry.space_group_name_H-M   'P 1'
#
loop_
_entity.id
_entity.type
_entity.pdbx_description
1 polymer ?
#
loop_
_entity_poly.entity_id
_entity_poly.type
_entity_poly.pdbx_seq_one_letter_code
_entity_poly.pdbx_strand_id
1 'polypeptide(L)' 'MHFFGTTLTVISRAQLECTFRTNILSFFVIVKAALKHLREGSAIVNSTSVTVCRGSLHLIDYSGTKG' A
#
# COMPACT_ATOMS: atom_id res chain seq x y z
N MET A 1 -15.94 2.29 -1.31
CA MET A 1 -14.72 2.23 -2.13
C MET A 1 -14.55 0.77 -2.57
N HIS A 2 -15.04 0.40 -3.75
CA HIS A 2 -14.94 -0.96 -4.30
C HIS A 2 -14.74 -0.83 -5.80
N PHE A 3 -13.50 -0.99 -6.26
CA PHE A 3 -13.16 -1.10 -7.68
C PHE A 3 -12.28 -2.34 -7.81
N PHE A 4 -12.90 -3.48 -8.12
CA PHE A 4 -12.18 -4.73 -8.35
C PHE A 4 -11.93 -4.91 -9.84
N GLY A 5 -10.73 -4.53 -10.28
CA GLY A 5 -10.21 -4.89 -11.59
C GLY A 5 -9.52 -6.24 -11.51
N THR A 6 -10.01 -7.24 -12.25
CA THR A 6 -9.48 -8.62 -12.20
C THR A 6 -8.38 -8.89 -13.23
N THR A 7 -8.12 -7.94 -14.12
CA THR A 7 -7.07 -8.04 -15.15
C THR A 7 -6.31 -6.72 -15.26
N LEU A 8 -5.06 -6.77 -15.71
CA LEU A 8 -4.23 -5.58 -15.92
C LEU A 8 -4.88 -4.56 -16.87
N THR A 9 -5.64 -5.03 -17.85
CA THR A 9 -6.31 -4.18 -18.85
C THR A 9 -7.45 -3.35 -18.28
N VAL A 10 -8.02 -3.71 -17.12
CA VAL A 10 -9.12 -2.98 -16.49
C VAL A 10 -8.68 -2.06 -15.36
N ILE A 11 -7.41 -2.12 -14.94
CA ILE A 11 -6.87 -1.22 -13.91
C ILE A 11 -6.53 0.11 -14.56
N SER A 12 -7.34 1.12 -14.27
CA SER A 12 -7.05 2.48 -14.74
C SER A 12 -5.80 3.03 -14.06
N ARG A 13 -5.09 3.93 -14.76
CA ARG A 13 -3.96 4.67 -14.18
C ARG A 13 -4.33 5.38 -12.88
N ALA A 14 -5.51 6.00 -12.82
CA ALA A 14 -5.98 6.72 -11.63
C ALA A 14 -6.19 5.77 -10.44
N GLN A 15 -6.72 4.57 -10.68
CA GLN A 15 -6.84 3.55 -9.64
C GLN A 15 -5.46 3.11 -9.16
N LEU A 16 -4.53 2.79 -10.07
CA LEU A 16 -3.18 2.37 -9.72
C LEU A 16 -2.46 3.44 -8.87
N GLU A 17 -2.50 4.70 -9.32
CA GLU A 17 -1.90 5.82 -8.58
C GLU A 17 -2.56 6.00 -7.21
N CYS A 18 -3.88 5.86 -7.11
CA CYS A 18 -4.58 5.90 -5.83
C CYS A 18 -4.11 4.78 -4.89
N THR A 19 -4.02 3.55 -5.38
CA THR A 19 -3.60 2.37 -4.62
C THR A 19 -2.18 2.53 -4.08
N PHE A 20 -1.22 2.96 -4.91
CA PHE A 20 0.18 3.17 -4.52
C PHE A 20 0.37 4.38 -3.62
N ARG A 21 -0.32 5.49 -3.89
CA ARG A 21 -0.27 6.68 -3.02
C ARG A 21 -0.75 6.35 -1.61
N THR A 22 -1.77 5.52 -1.50
CA THR A 22 -2.38 5.17 -0.21
C THR A 22 -1.61 4.09 0.53
N ASN A 23 -1.05 3.09 -0.17
CA ASN A 23 -0.43 1.92 0.48
C ASN A 23 1.10 1.94 0.52
N ILE A 24 1.76 2.81 -0.25
CA ILE A 24 3.23 2.94 -0.25
C ILE A 24 3.62 4.35 0.19
N LEU A 25 3.19 5.37 -0.56
CA LEU A 25 3.69 6.74 -0.33
C LEU A 25 3.24 7.31 1.02
N SER A 26 2.06 6.94 1.50
CA SER A 26 1.55 7.33 2.81
C SER A 26 2.52 6.99 3.95
N PHE A 27 3.17 5.82 3.91
CA PHE A 27 4.14 5.41 4.93
C PHE A 27 5.30 6.39 5.02
N PHE A 28 5.89 6.78 3.88
CA PHE A 28 7.01 7.72 3.87
C PHE A 28 6.61 9.10 4.38
N VAL A 29 5.44 9.59 3.99
CA VAL A 29 4.95 10.92 4.41
C VAL A 29 4.65 10.94 5.90
N ILE A 30 3.94 9.92 6.40
CA ILE A 30 3.58 9.81 7.83
C ILE A 30 4.83 9.63 8.67
N VAL A 31 5.74 8.73 8.28
CA VAL A 31 6.99 8.51 9.01
C VAL A 31 7.81 9.79 9.06
N LYS A 32 7.98 10.49 7.93
CA LYS A 32 8.72 11.77 7.89
C LYS A 32 8.15 12.80 8.86
N ALA A 33 6.82 12.88 8.98
CA ALA A 33 6.17 13.76 9.96
C ALA A 33 6.36 13.26 11.40
N ALA A 34 6.26 11.95 11.62
CA ALA A 34 6.37 11.32 12.93
C ALA A 34 7.80 11.37 13.51
N LEU A 35 8.85 11.42 12.67
CA LEU A 35 10.26 11.40 13.10
C LEU A 35 10.58 12.43 14.19
N LYS A 36 9.95 13.61 14.16
CA LYS A 36 10.16 14.68 15.16
C LYS A 36 9.63 14.32 16.56
N HIS A 37 8.80 13.29 16.66
CA HIS A 37 8.11 12.86 17.87
C HIS A 37 8.62 11.51 18.40
N LEU A 38 9.46 10.81 17.64
CA LEU A 38 10.02 9.53 18.05
C LEU A 38 11.16 9.76 19.06
N ARG A 39 11.15 8.96 20.12
CA ARG A 39 12.20 8.91 21.15
C ARG A 39 12.99 7.61 21.02
N GLU A 40 14.12 7.53 21.71
CA GLU A 40 14.85 6.28 21.84
C GLU A 40 13.92 5.14 22.31
N GLY A 41 14.04 3.98 21.67
CA GLY A 41 13.15 2.83 21.92
C GLY A 41 11.79 2.87 21.20
N SER A 42 11.48 3.93 20.43
CA SER A 42 10.26 3.96 19.62
C SER A 42 10.34 2.99 18.43
N ALA A 43 9.18 2.45 18.03
CA ALA A 43 9.06 1.59 16.85
C ALA A 43 7.92 2.07 15.95
N ILE A 44 8.11 1.93 14.64
CA ILE A 44 7.05 2.12 13.63
C ILE A 44 6.68 0.73 13.12
N VAL A 45 5.39 0.42 13.13
CA VAL A 45 4.86 -0.86 12.63
C VAL A 45 3.91 -0.58 11.48
N ASN A 46 4.22 -1.11 10.30
CA ASN A 46 3.37 -1.06 9.13
C ASN A 46 2.72 -2.43 8.90
N SER A 47 1.41 -2.45 8.67
CA SER A 47 0.70 -3.69 8.36
C SER A 47 0.80 -4.02 6.87
N THR A 48 1.21 -5.25 6.58
CA THR A 48 1.14 -5.86 5.24
C THR A 48 0.03 -6.92 5.18
N SER A 49 -0.06 -7.68 4.09
CA SER A 49 -1.09 -8.70 3.85
C SER A 49 -0.46 -9.99 3.33
N VAL A 50 -1.09 -11.13 3.62
CA VAL A 50 -0.73 -12.47 3.07
C VAL A 50 -0.78 -12.51 1.53
N THR A 51 -1.50 -11.59 0.92
CA THR A 51 -1.60 -11.46 -0.54
C THR A 51 -0.26 -11.10 -1.19
N VAL A 52 0.73 -10.61 -0.43
CA VAL A 52 2.11 -10.47 -0.92
C VAL A 52 2.71 -11.80 -1.35
N CYS A 53 2.51 -12.87 -0.57
CA CYS A 53 3.10 -14.17 -0.84
C CYS A 53 2.25 -15.02 -1.78
N ARG A 54 0.92 -14.91 -1.68
CA ARG A 54 -0.02 -15.77 -2.43
C ARG A 54 -0.53 -15.14 -3.71
N GLY A 55 -0.39 -13.83 -3.87
CA GLY A 55 -1.11 -13.07 -4.86
C GLY A 55 -2.63 -13.14 -4.65
N SER A 56 -3.36 -12.35 -5.41
CA SER A 56 -4.80 -12.52 -5.58
C SER A 56 -5.18 -11.91 -6.92
N LEU A 57 -5.82 -12.72 -7.77
CA LEU A 57 -6.24 -12.31 -9.12
C LEU A 57 -7.17 -11.09 -9.09
N HIS A 58 -7.90 -10.89 -8.00
CA HIS A 58 -8.83 -9.77 -7.83
C HIS A 58 -8.19 -8.52 -7.20
N LEU A 59 -6.90 -8.58 -6.81
CA LEU A 59 -6.19 -7.54 -6.05
C LEU A 59 -4.77 -7.34 -6.61
N ILE A 60 -4.63 -7.21 -7.93
CA ILE A 60 -3.32 -7.16 -8.57
C ILE A 60 -2.52 -5.93 -8.13
N ASP A 61 -3.11 -4.73 -8.23
CA ASP A 61 -2.49 -3.47 -7.81
C ASP A 61 -2.27 -3.41 -6.29
N TYR A 62 -3.24 -3.87 -5.50
CA TYR A 62 -3.12 -3.93 -4.04
C TYR A 62 -2.01 -4.89 -3.60
N SER A 63 -1.95 -6.11 -4.14
CA SER A 63 -0.93 -7.10 -3.76
C SER A 63 0.48 -6.60 -4.07
N GLY A 64 0.65 -5.90 -5.19
CA GLY A 64 1.92 -5.24 -5.54
C GLY A 64 2.33 -4.08 -4.63
N THR A 65 1.45 -3.59 -3.75
CA THR A 65 1.83 -2.62 -2.70
C THR A 65 2.23 -3.28 -1.37
N LYS A 66 2.17 -4.61 -1.27
CA LYS A 66 2.38 -5.34 -0.01
C LYS A 66 3.71 -6.10 0.05
N GLY A 67 4.42 -6.21 -1.08
CA GLY A 67 5.85 -6.53 -1.13
C GLY A 67 6.39 -6.67 -2.53
#